data_AF-A0A1H6X0Q4-F1
#
_entry.id   AF-A0A1H6X0Q4-F1
#
_cell.length_a   1.000
_cell.length_b   1.000
_cell.length_c   1.000
_cell.angle_alpha   90.00
_cell.angle_beta   90.00
_cell.angle_gamma   90.00
#
_symmetry.space_group_name_H-M   'P 1'
#
loop_
_entity.id
_entity.type
_entity.pdbx_description
1 polymer ?
#
loop_
_entity_poly.entity_id
_entity_poly.type
_entity_poly.pdbx_seq_one_letter_code
_entity_poly.pdbx_strand_id
1 'polypeptide(L)' 'MQQPKFTICLFNLAGEVLGRLTLSASVRLADLEPLKALGAVRVEVVA' A
#
# COMPACT_ATOMS: atom_id res chain seq x y z
N MET A 1 0.46 20.35 13.16
CA MET A 1 1.02 18.99 13.36
C MET A 1 1.24 18.37 11.99
N GLN A 2 2.47 17.98 11.62
CA GLN A 2 2.73 17.30 10.35
C GLN A 2 2.23 15.85 10.44
N GLN A 3 1.41 15.41 9.49
CA GLN A 3 0.98 14.02 9.44
C GLN A 3 2.14 13.14 8.92
N PRO A 4 2.43 12.00 9.55
CA PRO A 4 3.49 11.10 9.11
C PRO A 4 3.15 10.57 7.71
N LYS A 5 4.10 10.71 6.79
CA LYS A 5 4.00 10.11 5.45
C LYS A 5 4.63 8.73 5.49
N PHE A 6 3.93 7.74 4.96
CA PHE A 6 4.48 6.41 4.76
C PHE A 6 4.22 5.97 3.33
N THR A 7 5.17 5.21 2.78
CA THR A 7 5.02 4.65 1.44
C THR A 7 4.56 3.21 1.58
N ILE A 8 3.56 2.80 0.82
CA ILE A 8 3.20 1.39 0.68
C ILE A 8 3.64 0.87 -0.67
N CYS A 9 4.17 -0.35 -0.68
CA CYS A 9 4.48 -1.11 -1.89
C CYS A 9 3.44 -2.22 -2.05
N LEU A 10 2.87 -2.32 -3.24
CA LEU A 10 1.92 -3.37 -3.61
C LEU A 10 2.64 -4.46 -4.38
N PHE A 11 2.41 -5.70 -3.99
CA PHE A 11 3.04 -6.86 -4.63
C PHE A 11 2.00 -7.83 -5.19
N ASN A 12 2.32 -8.42 -6.33
CA ASN A 12 1.57 -9.54 -6.89
C ASN A 12 2.00 -10.89 -6.25
N LEU A 13 1.36 -11.98 -6.67
CA LEU A 13 1.68 -13.34 -6.19
C LEU A 13 3.10 -13.81 -6.50
N ALA A 14 3.71 -13.29 -7.57
CA ALA A 14 5.09 -13.58 -7.94
C ALA A 14 6.12 -12.78 -7.11
N GLY A 15 5.66 -11.87 -6.24
CA GLY A 15 6.52 -10.99 -5.46
C GLY A 15 7.01 -9.76 -6.23
N GLU A 16 6.43 -9.47 -7.40
CA GLU A 16 6.76 -8.30 -8.20
C GLU A 16 5.96 -7.08 -7.72
N VAL A 17 6.57 -5.90 -7.83
CA VAL A 17 5.93 -4.64 -7.44
C VAL A 17 4.93 -4.21 -8.50
N LEU A 18 3.65 -4.14 -8.12
CA LEU A 18 2.57 -3.61 -8.95
C LEU A 18 2.50 -2.08 -8.89
N GLY A 19 2.92 -1.48 -7.77
CA GLY A 19 2.91 -0.04 -7.61
C GLY A 19 3.35 0.42 -6.22
N ARG A 20 3.54 1.74 -6.10
CA ARG A 20 3.88 2.41 -4.83
C ARG A 20 2.95 3.59 -4.61
N LEU A 21 2.50 3.77 -3.38
CA LEU A 21 1.64 4.87 -2.96
C LEU A 21 2.23 5.54 -1.73
N THR A 22 2.43 6.85 -1.77
CA THR A 22 2.79 7.64 -0.60
C THR A 22 1.53 8.21 0.02
N LEU A 23 1.27 7.84 1.26
CA LEU A 23 0.09 8.22 2.00
C LEU A 23 0.52 9.19 3.10
N SER A 24 -0.16 10.33 3.16
CA SER A 24 0.09 11.37 4.17
C SER A 24 -0.89 11.32 5.33
N ALA A 25 -1.79 10.35 5.38
CA ALA A 25 -2.83 10.23 6.40
C ALA A 25 -2.85 8.83 7.00
N SER A 26 -3.47 8.67 8.17
CA SER A 26 -3.74 7.35 8.74
C SER A 26 -4.71 6.59 7.83
N VAL A 27 -4.21 5.55 7.18
CA VAL A 27 -4.98 4.65 6.31
C VAL A 27 -5.28 3.37 7.07
N ARG A 28 -6.53 2.90 6.98
CA ARG A 28 -6.94 1.61 7.55
C ARG A 28 -6.65 0.51 6.53
N LEU A 29 -6.39 -0.70 7.01
CA LEU A 29 -6.25 -1.89 6.15
C LEU A 29 -7.46 -2.10 5.23
N ALA A 30 -8.66 -1.75 5.68
CA ALA A 30 -9.89 -1.83 4.88
C ALA A 30 -9.85 -0.92 3.64
N ASP A 31 -9.21 0.25 3.73
CA ASP A 31 -9.08 1.18 2.61
C ASP A 31 -8.18 0.61 1.48
N LEU A 32 -7.38 -0.43 1.80
CA LEU A 32 -6.50 -1.13 0.85
C LEU A 32 -7.17 -2.34 0.21
N GLU A 33 -8.35 -2.76 0.67
CA GLU A 33 -9.06 -3.92 0.13
C GLU A 33 -9.31 -3.84 -1.39
N PRO A 34 -9.71 -2.68 -1.96
CA PRO A 34 -9.91 -2.55 -3.40
C PRO A 34 -8.66 -2.82 -4.24
N LEU A 35 -7.45 -2.72 -3.66
CA LEU A 35 -6.20 -2.98 -4.37
C LEU A 35 -6.05 -4.46 -4.77
N LYS A 36 -6.80 -5.37 -4.13
CA LYS A 36 -6.89 -6.77 -4.58
C LYS A 36 -7.44 -6.91 -5.99
N ALA A 37 -8.32 -6.00 -6.42
CA ALA A 37 -8.85 -6.00 -7.79
C ALA A 37 -7.76 -5.70 -8.83
N LEU A 38 -6.65 -5.07 -8.41
CA LEU A 38 -5.47 -4.81 -9.25
C LEU A 38 -4.45 -5.97 -9.21
N GLY A 39 -4.77 -7.08 -8.55
CA GLY A 39 -3.88 -8.22 -8.39
C GLY A 39 -2.90 -8.10 -7.21
N ALA A 40 -3.06 -7.09 -6.35
CA ALA A 40 -2.24 -6.96 -5.16
C ALA A 40 -2.63 -7.99 -4.09
N VAL A 41 -1.66 -8.76 -3.62
CA VAL A 41 -1.86 -9.81 -2.60
C VAL A 41 -1.08 -9.54 -1.32
N ARG A 42 -0.08 -8.66 -1.39
CA ARG A 42 0.74 -8.24 -0.25
C ARG A 42 1.00 -6.74 -0.32
N VAL A 43 0.94 -6.10 0.85
CA VAL A 43 1.28 -4.70 1.03
C VAL A 43 2.41 -4.63 2.05
N GLU A 44 3.49 -3.94 1.72
CA GLU A 44 4.53 -3.58 2.68
C GLU A 44 4.50 -2.09 2.95
N VAL A 45 4.68 -1.71 4.22
CA VAL A 45 4.90 -0.32 4.62
C VAL A 45 6.40 -0.07 4.66
N VAL A 46 6.84 0.94 3.90
CA VAL A 46 8.21 1.43 3.85
C VAL A 46 8.21 2.82 4.49
N ALA A 47 8.84 2.91 5.66
CA ALA A 47 9.04 4.15 6.41
C ALA A 47 10.26 4.92 5.90
#